data_AF-A0A2K1P0A0-F1
#
_entry.id   AF-A0A2K1P0A0-F1
#
_cell.length_a   1.000
_cell.length_b   1.000
_cell.length_c   1.000
_cell.angle_alpha   90.00
_cell.angle_beta   90.00
_cell.angle_gamma   90.00
#
_symmetry.space_group_name_H-M   'P 1'
#
loop_
_entity.id
_entity.type
_entity.pdbx_description
1 polymer ?
#
loop_
_entity_poly.entity_id
_entity_poly.type
_entity_poly.pdbx_seq_one_letter_code
_entity_poly.pdbx_strand_id
1 'polypeptide(L)'
;MLFLSLGIVYSIFEESKNLKKIKNKKFNFQFLSFISVVIGGLSAYILNIYLNQGAIIAASIVGIIGALFVNEKAIPIYTGAFVGMVSPELLHDFYHILIACIIAGFIFELAKDVFNGIGGKLGTIAFSSWILLFITSNLKIINPVITHVVGYEIFLISLVGVLSTYFLHIYMKKDLVGSSALVSLLGALLLPEIFPQSGENLSVLLMAATFAGMSSDDRIGNFYEIFLVTFFVALFFIYSYTHLGGGGGKLGTIAFGCVLGSKGIIKIVKTMYRYKIKN
;
A
#
# COMPACT_ATOMS: atom_id res chain seq x y z
N MET A 1 18.42 4.90 5.48
CA MET A 1 17.37 5.88 5.14
C MET A 1 17.78 6.89 4.07
N LEU A 2 18.97 7.51 4.16
CA LEU A 2 19.44 8.49 3.15
C LEU A 2 19.46 7.93 1.70
N PHE A 3 19.95 6.70 1.51
CA PHE A 3 19.94 6.07 0.17
C PHE A 3 18.52 5.88 -0.38
N LEU A 4 17.56 5.51 0.47
CA LEU A 4 16.18 5.32 0.04
C LEU A 4 15.54 6.65 -0.32
N SER A 5 15.75 7.71 0.48
CA SER A 5 15.22 9.03 0.16
C SER A 5 15.79 9.58 -1.15
N LEU A 6 17.10 9.43 -1.38
CA LEU A 6 17.73 9.76 -2.67
C LEU A 6 17.13 8.97 -3.83
N GLY A 7 16.90 7.67 -3.64
CA GLY A 7 16.22 6.82 -4.61
C GLY A 7 14.81 7.30 -4.93
N ILE A 8 14.01 7.63 -3.90
CA ILE A 8 12.64 8.15 -4.05
C ILE A 8 12.66 9.44 -4.86
N VAL A 9 13.49 10.41 -4.47
CA VAL A 9 13.60 11.70 -5.16
C VAL A 9 13.99 11.51 -6.62
N TYR A 10 14.98 10.64 -6.89
CA TYR A 10 15.40 10.33 -8.25
C TYR A 10 14.26 9.72 -9.09
N SER A 11 13.54 8.75 -8.53
CA SER A 11 12.43 8.11 -9.23
C SER A 11 11.23 9.04 -9.44
N ILE A 12 10.90 9.93 -8.50
CA ILE A 12 9.90 10.98 -8.71
C ILE A 12 10.32 11.88 -9.86
N PHE A 13 11.59 12.31 -9.89
CA PHE A 13 12.10 13.16 -10.96
C PHE A 13 12.02 12.46 -12.33
N GLU A 14 12.33 11.18 -12.40
CA GLU A 14 12.20 10.41 -13.63
C GLU A 14 10.74 10.24 -14.09
N GLU A 15 9.84 9.92 -13.16
CA GLU A 15 8.40 9.80 -13.47
C GLU A 15 7.85 11.16 -13.95
N SER A 16 8.30 12.27 -13.36
CA SER A 16 7.91 13.62 -13.78
C SER A 16 8.31 13.97 -15.21
N LYS A 17 9.43 13.41 -15.70
CA LYS A 17 9.83 13.56 -17.10
C LYS A 17 8.92 12.76 -18.03
N ASN A 18 8.45 11.58 -17.59
CA ASN A 18 7.52 10.77 -18.35
C ASN A 18 6.11 11.38 -18.40
N LEU A 19 5.69 12.12 -17.35
CA LEU A 19 4.42 12.87 -17.35
C LEU A 19 4.31 13.90 -18.49
N LYS A 20 5.43 14.50 -18.92
CA LYS A 20 5.44 15.42 -20.08
C LYS A 20 4.98 14.74 -21.37
N LYS A 21 5.15 13.43 -21.51
CA LYS A 21 4.63 12.63 -22.64
C LYS A 21 3.12 12.35 -22.53
N ILE A 22 2.58 12.33 -21.31
CA ILE A 22 1.16 12.07 -21.03
C ILE A 22 0.30 13.34 -21.17
N LYS A 23 0.92 14.52 -21.16
CA LYS A 23 0.25 15.84 -21.16
C LYS A 23 -0.73 16.08 -22.31
N ASN A 24 -0.66 15.30 -23.39
CA ASN A 24 -1.58 15.37 -24.54
C ASN A 24 -2.83 14.49 -24.39
N LYS A 25 -2.96 13.70 -23.32
CA LYS A 25 -4.13 12.85 -23.05
C LYS A 25 -5.20 13.69 -22.33
N LYS A 26 -6.40 13.78 -22.91
CA LYS A 26 -7.54 14.45 -22.25
C LYS A 26 -7.86 13.72 -20.94
N PHE A 27 -7.94 14.47 -19.84
CA PHE A 27 -8.42 13.94 -18.56
C PHE A 27 -9.88 13.53 -18.70
N ASN A 28 -10.17 12.25 -18.49
CA ASN A 28 -11.53 11.72 -18.51
C ASN A 28 -11.87 11.15 -17.13
N PHE A 29 -12.77 11.79 -16.39
CA PHE A 29 -13.17 11.35 -15.06
C PHE A 29 -14.06 10.10 -15.15
N GLN A 30 -13.64 9.00 -14.52
CA GLN A 30 -14.41 7.76 -14.51
C GLN A 30 -15.28 7.68 -13.27
N PHE A 31 -16.54 8.09 -13.41
CA PHE A 31 -17.49 8.12 -12.29
C PHE A 31 -17.66 6.76 -11.60
N LEU A 32 -17.70 5.66 -12.35
CA LEU A 32 -17.80 4.31 -11.77
C LEU A 32 -16.60 3.94 -10.88
N SER A 33 -15.40 4.37 -11.26
CA SER A 33 -14.19 4.12 -10.47
C SER A 33 -14.20 4.94 -9.19
N PHE A 34 -14.62 6.20 -9.24
CA PHE A 34 -14.86 7.02 -8.07
C PHE A 34 -15.86 6.38 -7.09
N ILE A 35 -17.03 5.96 -7.58
CA ILE A 35 -18.05 5.32 -6.75
C ILE A 35 -17.55 3.99 -6.17
N SER A 36 -16.75 3.24 -6.93
CA SER A 36 -16.13 2.00 -6.46
C SER A 36 -15.20 2.21 -5.27
N VAL A 37 -14.43 3.31 -5.25
CA VAL A 37 -13.61 3.69 -4.08
C VAL A 37 -14.51 3.97 -2.87
N VAL A 38 -15.60 4.73 -3.06
CA VAL A 38 -16.52 5.07 -1.96
C VAL A 38 -17.18 3.81 -1.38
N ILE A 39 -17.72 2.94 -2.24
CA ILE A 39 -18.36 1.69 -1.81
C ILE A 39 -17.34 0.79 -1.10
N GLY A 40 -16.16 0.57 -1.68
CA GLY A 40 -15.13 -0.26 -1.07
C GLY A 40 -14.72 0.22 0.32
N GLY A 41 -14.60 1.55 0.51
CA GLY A 41 -14.27 2.13 1.81
C GLY A 41 -15.37 2.00 2.83
N LEU A 42 -16.62 2.25 2.46
CA LEU A 42 -17.76 2.07 3.37
C LEU A 42 -17.98 0.60 3.73
N SER A 43 -17.82 -0.33 2.78
CA SER A 43 -17.91 -1.78 3.04
C SER A 43 -16.84 -2.24 4.02
N ALA A 44 -15.58 -1.84 3.81
CA ALA A 44 -14.48 -2.21 4.71
C ALA A 44 -14.66 -1.56 6.09
N TYR A 45 -15.14 -0.31 6.13
CA TYR A 45 -15.46 0.37 7.37
C TYR A 45 -16.54 -0.37 8.18
N ILE A 46 -17.61 -0.81 7.52
CA ILE A 46 -18.69 -1.56 8.20
C ILE A 46 -18.17 -2.88 8.76
N LEU A 47 -17.40 -3.64 7.98
CA LEU A 47 -16.80 -4.89 8.44
C LEU A 47 -15.82 -4.67 9.61
N ASN A 48 -15.02 -3.60 9.54
CA ASN A 48 -14.01 -3.27 10.53
C ASN A 48 -14.64 -2.75 11.85
N ILE A 49 -15.45 -1.70 11.78
CA ILE A 49 -15.95 -0.95 12.95
C ILE A 49 -17.26 -1.51 13.49
N TYR A 50 -18.25 -1.79 12.63
CA TYR A 50 -19.57 -2.24 13.11
C TYR A 50 -19.63 -3.76 13.34
N LEU A 51 -18.88 -4.54 12.56
CA LEU A 51 -18.84 -6.00 12.68
C LEU A 51 -17.60 -6.53 13.42
N ASN A 52 -16.71 -5.64 13.88
CA ASN A 52 -15.51 -5.97 14.68
C ASN A 52 -14.63 -7.06 14.07
N GLN A 53 -14.56 -7.15 12.73
CA GLN A 53 -13.73 -8.17 12.06
C GLN A 53 -12.24 -7.82 12.05
N GLY A 54 -11.89 -6.57 12.36
CA GLY A 54 -10.53 -6.06 12.28
C GLY A 54 -10.14 -5.56 10.89
N ALA A 55 -9.28 -4.54 10.86
CA ALA A 55 -9.00 -3.76 9.65
C ALA A 55 -8.45 -4.60 8.49
N ILE A 56 -7.51 -5.51 8.76
CA ILE A 56 -6.84 -6.33 7.73
C ILE A 56 -7.82 -7.33 7.11
N ILE A 57 -8.61 -8.02 7.95
CA ILE A 57 -9.61 -9.00 7.51
C ILE A 57 -10.69 -8.30 6.69
N ALA A 58 -11.22 -7.18 7.19
CA ALA A 58 -12.24 -6.38 6.51
C ALA A 58 -11.79 -5.94 5.11
N ALA A 59 -10.60 -5.34 4.98
CA ALA A 59 -10.09 -4.92 3.68
C ALA A 59 -9.80 -6.11 2.75
N SER A 60 -9.33 -7.23 3.29
CA SER A 60 -9.04 -8.43 2.49
C SER A 60 -10.32 -9.06 1.93
N ILE A 61 -11.39 -9.14 2.73
CA ILE A 61 -12.71 -9.63 2.26
C ILE A 61 -13.24 -8.73 1.14
N VAL A 62 -13.21 -7.41 1.32
CA VAL A 62 -13.65 -6.46 0.29
C VAL A 62 -12.80 -6.56 -0.97
N GLY A 63 -11.48 -6.73 -0.85
CA GLY A 63 -10.58 -6.95 -1.97
C GLY A 63 -10.87 -8.24 -2.73
N ILE A 64 -11.10 -9.36 -2.02
CA ILE A 64 -11.45 -10.65 -2.64
C ILE A 64 -12.80 -10.55 -3.37
N ILE A 65 -13.81 -9.95 -2.75
CA ILE A 65 -15.13 -9.74 -3.38
C ILE A 65 -14.98 -8.88 -4.63
N GLY A 66 -14.21 -7.78 -4.56
CA GLY A 66 -13.92 -6.94 -5.71
C GLY A 66 -13.23 -7.71 -6.84
N ALA A 67 -12.22 -8.53 -6.52
CA ALA A 67 -11.50 -9.33 -7.50
C ALA A 67 -12.35 -10.42 -8.17
N LEU A 68 -13.24 -11.07 -7.40
CA LEU A 68 -14.06 -12.19 -7.90
C LEU A 68 -15.31 -11.72 -8.65
N PHE A 69 -16.01 -10.71 -8.14
CA PHE A 69 -17.34 -10.32 -8.64
C PHE A 69 -17.33 -9.05 -9.47
N VAL A 70 -16.34 -8.17 -9.29
CA VAL A 70 -16.27 -6.85 -9.94
C VAL A 70 -14.85 -6.56 -10.44
N ASN A 71 -14.24 -7.55 -11.11
CA ASN A 71 -12.81 -7.56 -11.46
C ASN A 71 -12.34 -6.24 -12.12
N GLU A 72 -13.13 -5.69 -13.05
CA GLU A 72 -12.83 -4.40 -13.72
C GLU A 72 -12.68 -3.20 -12.76
N LYS A 73 -13.24 -3.29 -11.55
CA LYS A 73 -13.22 -2.28 -10.49
C LYS A 73 -12.56 -2.76 -9.20
N ALA A 74 -11.86 -3.90 -9.21
CA ALA A 74 -11.18 -4.42 -8.03
C ALA A 74 -10.15 -3.42 -7.47
N ILE A 75 -9.39 -2.75 -8.34
CA ILE A 75 -8.37 -1.75 -7.95
C ILE A 75 -8.99 -0.54 -7.20
N PRO A 76 -9.99 0.17 -7.74
CA PRO A 76 -10.63 1.25 -6.99
C PRO A 76 -11.38 0.76 -5.74
N ILE A 77 -12.05 -0.41 -5.78
CA ILE A 77 -12.69 -1.00 -4.59
C ILE A 77 -11.66 -1.21 -3.46
N TYR A 78 -10.51 -1.80 -3.79
CA TYR A 78 -9.47 -2.09 -2.80
C TYR A 78 -8.77 -0.82 -2.29
N THR A 79 -8.64 0.21 -3.14
CA THR A 79 -8.21 1.55 -2.72
C THR A 79 -9.15 2.10 -1.66
N GLY A 80 -10.46 2.02 -1.91
CA GLY A 80 -11.50 2.37 -0.95
C GLY A 80 -11.37 1.59 0.34
N ALA A 81 -11.23 0.27 0.25
CA ALA A 81 -11.12 -0.62 1.40
C ALA A 81 -10.00 -0.18 2.35
N PHE A 82 -8.88 0.31 1.82
CA PHE A 82 -7.79 0.86 2.63
C PHE A 82 -8.15 2.15 3.37
N VAL A 83 -9.06 2.98 2.84
CA VAL A 83 -9.60 4.12 3.58
C VAL A 83 -10.41 3.63 4.78
N GLY A 84 -11.20 2.57 4.60
CA GLY A 84 -12.03 1.93 5.64
C GLY A 84 -11.26 1.16 6.72
N MET A 85 -9.95 0.94 6.54
CA MET A 85 -9.04 0.37 7.55
C MET A 85 -8.68 1.34 8.69
N VAL A 86 -9.53 2.32 8.97
CA VAL A 86 -9.34 3.28 10.06
C VAL A 86 -9.31 2.56 11.41
N SER A 87 -8.46 3.02 12.33
CA SER A 87 -8.40 2.43 13.67
C SER A 87 -9.69 2.74 14.45
N PRO A 88 -10.27 1.76 15.16
CA PRO A 88 -11.37 2.02 16.11
C PRO A 88 -11.00 3.01 17.22
N GLU A 89 -9.71 3.13 17.56
CA GLU A 89 -9.20 4.05 18.57
C GLU A 89 -9.17 5.51 18.10
N LEU A 90 -9.24 5.74 16.79
CA LEU A 90 -9.25 7.09 16.24
C LEU A 90 -10.63 7.69 16.57
N LEU A 91 -10.69 8.88 17.18
CA LEU A 91 -11.97 9.54 17.45
C LEU A 91 -12.58 10.09 16.16
N HIS A 92 -13.30 9.26 15.41
CA HIS A 92 -13.95 9.61 14.15
C HIS A 92 -15.44 9.25 14.17
N ASP A 93 -16.20 9.82 13.23
CA ASP A 93 -17.59 9.47 12.97
C ASP A 93 -17.80 9.04 11.52
N PHE A 94 -19.06 8.71 11.17
CA PHE A 94 -19.41 8.30 9.82
C PHE A 94 -19.17 9.39 8.75
N TYR A 95 -19.25 10.68 9.12
CA TYR A 95 -18.98 11.77 8.17
C TYR A 95 -17.50 11.85 7.83
N HIS A 96 -16.62 11.63 8.80
CA HIS A 96 -15.17 11.60 8.57
C HIS A 96 -14.79 10.52 7.54
N ILE A 97 -15.30 9.29 7.70
CA ILE A 97 -15.02 8.21 6.74
C ILE A 97 -15.63 8.50 5.36
N LEU A 98 -16.85 9.04 5.29
CA LEU A 98 -17.49 9.37 4.02
C LEU A 98 -16.67 10.44 3.25
N ILE A 99 -16.23 11.49 3.94
CA ILE A 99 -15.40 12.54 3.35
C ILE A 99 -14.03 11.97 2.92
N ALA A 100 -13.39 11.15 3.75
CA ALA A 100 -12.13 10.51 3.39
C ALA A 100 -12.26 9.65 2.12
N CYS A 101 -13.34 8.87 2.00
CA CYS A 101 -13.64 8.08 0.81
C CYS A 101 -13.83 8.94 -0.45
N ILE A 102 -14.55 10.06 -0.33
CA ILE A 102 -14.76 11.01 -1.44
C ILE A 102 -13.42 11.62 -1.88
N ILE A 103 -12.61 12.09 -0.92
CA ILE A 103 -11.28 12.64 -1.21
C ILE A 103 -10.39 11.59 -1.88
N ALA A 104 -10.38 10.36 -1.35
CA ALA A 104 -9.62 9.25 -1.93
C ALA A 104 -10.06 8.95 -3.36
N GLY A 105 -11.37 8.99 -3.65
CA GLY A 105 -11.92 8.80 -4.99
C GLY A 105 -11.42 9.86 -5.97
N PHE A 106 -11.39 11.14 -5.57
CA PHE A 106 -10.82 12.20 -6.40
C PHE A 106 -9.32 12.02 -6.62
N ILE A 107 -8.55 11.73 -5.56
CA ILE A 107 -7.10 11.49 -5.67
C ILE A 107 -6.84 10.30 -6.59
N PHE A 108 -7.63 9.23 -6.48
CA PHE A 108 -7.52 8.05 -7.34
C PHE A 108 -7.68 8.42 -8.81
N GLU A 109 -8.74 9.16 -9.17
CA GLU A 109 -8.99 9.57 -10.55
C GLU A 109 -7.89 10.49 -11.10
N LEU A 110 -7.34 11.38 -10.27
CA LEU A 110 -6.23 12.27 -10.65
C LEU A 110 -4.90 11.51 -10.80
N ALA A 111 -4.67 10.48 -9.96
CA ALA A 111 -3.42 9.74 -9.93
C ALA A 111 -3.41 8.49 -10.82
N LYS A 112 -4.52 8.11 -11.45
CA LYS A 112 -4.65 6.81 -12.15
C LYS A 112 -3.61 6.57 -13.24
N ASP A 113 -3.20 7.61 -13.97
CA ASP A 113 -2.22 7.52 -15.05
C ASP A 113 -0.75 7.72 -14.57
N VAL A 114 -0.51 7.94 -13.27
CA VAL A 114 0.82 8.22 -12.69
C VAL A 114 1.30 7.02 -11.86
N PHE A 115 2.61 6.73 -11.86
CA PHE A 115 3.19 5.65 -11.04
C PHE A 115 2.59 4.27 -11.33
N ASN A 116 2.28 3.99 -12.60
CA ASN A 116 1.70 2.71 -13.01
C ASN A 116 2.63 1.55 -12.68
N GLY A 117 2.06 0.47 -12.14
CA GLY A 117 2.77 -0.73 -11.73
C GLY A 117 3.58 -0.61 -10.43
N ILE A 118 3.55 0.53 -9.73
CA ILE A 118 4.24 0.67 -8.44
C ILE A 118 3.34 0.17 -7.32
N GLY A 119 3.80 -0.88 -6.62
CA GLY A 119 3.13 -1.42 -5.43
C GLY A 119 2.96 -0.36 -4.34
N GLY A 120 1.89 -0.46 -3.55
CA GLY A 120 1.57 0.49 -2.47
C GLY A 120 0.84 1.77 -2.89
N LYS A 121 0.77 2.10 -4.19
CA LYS A 121 0.08 3.31 -4.71
C LYS A 121 -1.34 3.49 -4.14
N LEU A 122 -2.12 2.41 -4.08
CA LEU A 122 -3.52 2.46 -3.63
C LEU A 122 -3.61 2.86 -2.15
N GLY A 123 -2.76 2.31 -1.29
CA GLY A 123 -2.74 2.72 0.11
C GLY A 123 -2.17 4.13 0.31
N THR A 124 -1.23 4.59 -0.51
CA THR A 124 -0.79 6.00 -0.52
C THR A 124 -1.94 6.96 -0.82
N ILE A 125 -2.83 6.61 -1.76
CA ILE A 125 -4.03 7.39 -2.08
C ILE A 125 -4.96 7.46 -0.87
N ALA A 126 -5.24 6.31 -0.24
CA ALA A 126 -6.09 6.24 0.95
C ALA A 126 -5.49 6.98 2.16
N PHE A 127 -4.17 6.92 2.34
CA PHE A 127 -3.52 7.63 3.43
C PHE A 127 -3.49 9.14 3.21
N SER A 128 -3.33 9.57 1.96
CA SER A 128 -3.37 10.98 1.59
C SER A 128 -4.73 11.62 1.88
N SER A 129 -5.84 10.89 1.68
CA SER A 129 -7.16 11.40 2.06
C SER A 129 -7.32 11.59 3.57
N TRP A 130 -6.79 10.67 4.38
CA TRP A 130 -6.78 10.82 5.83
C TRP A 130 -5.90 11.98 6.30
N ILE A 131 -4.71 12.18 5.71
CA ILE A 131 -3.85 13.35 6.00
C ILE A 131 -4.59 14.65 5.70
N LEU A 132 -5.21 14.76 4.52
CA LEU A 132 -5.97 15.96 4.16
C LEU A 132 -7.10 16.22 5.17
N LEU A 133 -7.82 15.16 5.56
CA LEU A 133 -8.87 15.26 6.55
C LEU A 133 -8.31 15.71 7.91
N PHE A 134 -7.21 15.12 8.39
CA PHE A 134 -6.54 15.48 9.65
C PHE A 134 -6.05 16.93 9.68
N ILE A 135 -5.63 17.50 8.54
CA ILE A 135 -5.23 18.91 8.47
C ILE A 135 -6.45 19.83 8.61
N THR A 136 -7.60 19.41 8.08
CA THR A 136 -8.83 20.21 8.08
C THR A 136 -9.75 19.99 9.30
N SER A 137 -9.50 18.94 10.08
CA SER A 137 -10.34 18.54 11.22
C SER A 137 -9.50 18.41 12.49
N ASN A 138 -10.13 18.52 13.67
CA ASN A 138 -9.43 18.39 14.96
C ASN A 138 -9.10 16.93 15.35
N LEU A 139 -8.96 16.04 14.36
CA LEU A 139 -8.65 14.63 14.58
C LEU A 139 -7.22 14.47 15.11
N LYS A 140 -7.08 13.74 16.22
CA LYS A 140 -5.76 13.43 16.79
C LYS A 140 -5.25 12.12 16.20
N ILE A 141 -4.09 12.21 15.58
CA ILE A 141 -3.31 11.07 15.10
C ILE A 141 -2.91 10.18 16.28
N ILE A 142 -2.97 8.87 16.08
CA ILE A 142 -2.54 7.88 17.08
C ILE A 142 -1.06 7.57 16.87
N ASN A 143 -0.32 7.44 17.95
CA ASN A 143 1.06 6.97 17.93
C ASN A 143 1.10 5.61 18.64
N PRO A 144 0.93 4.50 17.91
CA PRO A 144 0.90 3.18 18.53
C PRO A 144 2.29 2.86 19.09
N VAL A 145 2.33 2.12 20.21
CA VAL A 145 3.57 1.74 20.86
C VAL A 145 3.95 0.33 20.44
N ILE A 146 5.19 0.13 19.98
CA ILE A 146 5.74 -1.23 19.82
C ILE A 146 6.03 -1.75 21.22
N THR A 147 5.30 -2.78 21.65
CA THR A 147 5.48 -3.43 22.95
C THR A 147 6.61 -4.45 22.95
N HIS A 148 6.97 -5.02 21.80
CA HIS A 148 7.99 -6.06 21.68
C HIS A 148 8.96 -5.82 20.52
N VAL A 149 10.25 -6.02 20.78
CA VAL A 149 11.29 -5.99 19.76
C VAL A 149 11.16 -7.24 18.90
N VAL A 150 10.60 -7.06 17.70
CA VAL A 150 10.50 -8.13 16.72
C VAL A 150 11.88 -8.32 16.07
N GLY A 151 12.36 -9.55 16.02
CA GLY A 151 13.69 -9.90 15.55
C GLY A 151 13.74 -10.16 14.05
N TYR A 152 14.30 -11.31 13.66
CA TYR A 152 14.45 -11.72 12.27
C TYR A 152 13.09 -12.05 11.59
N GLU A 153 12.03 -12.23 12.38
CA GLU A 153 10.67 -12.51 11.91
C GLU A 153 10.14 -11.40 11.02
N ILE A 154 10.49 -10.12 11.28
CA ILE A 154 10.06 -9.00 10.41
C ILE A 154 10.54 -9.22 8.98
N PHE A 155 11.83 -9.52 8.84
CA PHE A 155 12.40 -9.70 7.51
C PHE A 155 11.78 -10.92 6.81
N LEU A 156 11.61 -12.04 7.53
CA LEU A 156 11.02 -13.26 6.97
C LEU A 156 9.56 -13.05 6.55
N ILE A 157 8.72 -12.48 7.41
CA ILE A 157 7.31 -12.22 7.10
C ILE A 157 7.18 -11.21 5.97
N SER A 158 8.02 -10.17 5.96
CA SER A 158 8.06 -9.24 4.83
C SER A 158 8.47 -9.95 3.53
N LEU A 159 9.46 -10.84 3.57
CA LEU A 159 9.92 -11.58 2.38
C LEU A 159 8.80 -12.48 1.85
N VAL A 160 8.12 -13.20 2.74
CA VAL A 160 6.98 -14.06 2.41
C VAL A 160 5.88 -13.24 1.75
N GLY A 161 5.48 -12.10 2.32
CA GLY A 161 4.41 -11.25 1.78
C GLY A 161 4.70 -10.68 0.39
N VAL A 162 5.92 -10.18 0.17
CA VAL A 162 6.34 -9.68 -1.16
C VAL A 162 6.38 -10.83 -2.17
N LEU A 163 7.06 -11.94 -1.83
CA LEU A 163 7.25 -13.07 -2.74
C LEU A 163 5.93 -13.75 -3.09
N SER A 164 5.09 -14.07 -2.11
CA SER A 164 3.84 -14.79 -2.38
C SER A 164 2.90 -13.97 -3.25
N THR A 165 2.75 -12.68 -2.97
CA THR A 165 1.88 -11.79 -3.75
C THR A 165 2.40 -11.58 -5.16
N TYR A 166 3.70 -11.29 -5.29
CA TYR A 166 4.36 -11.14 -6.60
C TYR A 166 4.27 -12.44 -7.41
N PHE A 167 4.46 -13.59 -6.77
CA PHE A 167 4.38 -14.89 -7.41
C PHE A 167 2.96 -15.21 -7.92
N LEU A 168 1.95 -15.01 -7.08
CA LEU A 168 0.54 -15.21 -7.46
C LEU A 168 0.15 -14.29 -8.63
N HIS A 169 0.54 -13.02 -8.57
CA HIS A 169 0.21 -12.05 -9.60
C HIS A 169 0.95 -12.31 -10.92
N ILE A 170 2.28 -12.38 -10.89
CA ILE A 170 3.12 -12.40 -12.10
C ILE A 170 3.23 -13.81 -12.70
N TYR A 171 3.55 -14.82 -11.88
CA TYR A 171 3.83 -16.16 -12.39
C TYR A 171 2.56 -17.01 -12.52
N MET A 172 1.63 -16.90 -11.56
CA MET A 172 0.34 -17.63 -11.63
C MET A 172 -0.76 -16.85 -12.35
N LYS A 173 -0.48 -15.63 -12.83
CA LYS A 173 -1.41 -14.76 -13.58
C LYS A 173 -2.75 -14.55 -12.86
N LYS A 174 -2.73 -14.52 -11.52
CA LYS A 174 -3.92 -14.24 -10.72
C LYS A 174 -4.16 -12.73 -10.66
N ASP A 175 -5.39 -12.37 -10.34
CA ASP A 175 -5.77 -10.97 -10.19
C ASP A 175 -4.86 -10.24 -9.20
N LEU A 176 -4.49 -9.02 -9.53
CA LEU A 176 -3.54 -8.22 -8.74
C LEU A 176 -4.06 -7.98 -7.32
N VAL A 177 -5.32 -7.56 -7.20
CA VAL A 177 -5.97 -7.27 -5.92
C VAL A 177 -6.26 -8.56 -5.16
N GLY A 178 -6.82 -9.56 -5.85
CA GLY A 178 -7.13 -10.86 -5.27
C GLY A 178 -5.89 -11.57 -4.68
N SER A 179 -4.73 -11.46 -5.35
CA SER A 179 -3.47 -12.03 -4.87
C SER A 179 -3.04 -11.41 -3.54
N SER A 180 -3.04 -10.07 -3.46
CA SER A 180 -2.69 -9.34 -2.24
C SER A 180 -3.69 -9.62 -1.13
N ALA A 181 -4.98 -9.53 -1.43
CA ALA A 181 -6.05 -9.71 -0.46
C ALA A 181 -6.07 -11.14 0.12
N LEU A 182 -5.81 -12.17 -0.70
CA LEU A 182 -5.71 -13.55 -0.23
C LEU A 182 -4.55 -13.75 0.75
N VAL A 183 -3.35 -13.30 0.39
CA VAL A 183 -2.17 -13.44 1.25
C VAL A 183 -2.36 -12.67 2.56
N SER A 184 -2.90 -11.46 2.49
CA SER A 184 -3.18 -10.64 3.68
C SER A 184 -4.24 -11.25 4.59
N LEU A 185 -5.30 -11.86 4.03
CA LEU A 185 -6.30 -12.59 4.80
C LEU A 185 -5.68 -13.79 5.53
N LEU A 186 -4.89 -14.59 4.83
CA LEU A 186 -4.19 -15.72 5.42
C LEU A 186 -3.24 -15.28 6.54
N GLY A 187 -2.51 -14.19 6.34
CA GLY A 187 -1.67 -13.61 7.39
C GLY A 187 -2.46 -13.21 8.63
N ALA A 188 -3.56 -12.48 8.43
CA ALA A 188 -4.42 -12.03 9.52
C ALA A 188 -5.03 -13.17 10.33
N LEU A 189 -5.32 -14.31 9.70
CA LEU A 189 -5.89 -15.48 10.37
C LEU A 189 -4.82 -16.39 11.01
N LEU A 190 -3.64 -16.52 10.39
CA LEU A 190 -2.63 -17.49 10.81
C LEU A 190 -1.57 -16.90 11.75
N LEU A 191 -1.14 -15.65 11.54
CA LEU A 191 -0.01 -15.08 12.29
C LEU A 191 -0.32 -14.83 13.77
N PRO A 192 -1.53 -14.36 14.17
CA PRO A 192 -1.90 -14.28 15.58
C PRO A 192 -1.84 -15.64 16.30
N GLU A 193 -2.24 -16.72 15.62
CA GLU A 193 -2.22 -18.08 16.18
C GLU A 193 -0.78 -18.64 16.29
N ILE A 194 0.07 -18.37 15.30
CA ILE A 194 1.47 -18.84 15.28
C ILE A 194 2.34 -18.02 16.24
N PHE A 195 2.08 -16.72 16.35
CA PHE A 195 2.86 -15.78 17.16
C PHE A 195 1.96 -15.01 18.15
N PRO A 196 1.54 -15.60 19.28
CA PRO A 196 0.53 -15.00 20.16
C PRO A 196 0.86 -13.59 20.67
N GLN A 197 2.14 -13.22 20.79
CA GLN A 197 2.57 -11.92 21.31
C GLN A 197 2.79 -10.86 20.23
N SER A 198 3.08 -11.25 18.99
CA SER A 198 3.50 -10.34 17.91
C SER A 198 2.70 -10.49 16.62
N GLY A 199 1.79 -11.47 16.55
CA GLY A 199 1.11 -11.90 15.34
C GLY A 199 0.21 -10.85 14.73
N GLU A 200 -0.40 -9.97 15.53
CA GLU A 200 -1.14 -8.82 15.03
C GLU A 200 -0.22 -7.86 14.26
N ASN A 201 0.91 -7.48 14.86
CA ASN A 201 1.90 -6.61 14.23
C ASN A 201 2.54 -7.25 12.99
N LEU A 202 2.78 -8.56 13.03
CA LEU A 202 3.26 -9.32 11.88
C LEU A 202 2.22 -9.40 10.76
N SER A 203 0.92 -9.43 11.08
CA SER A 203 -0.16 -9.36 10.09
C SER A 203 -0.19 -8.01 9.39
N VAL A 204 -0.04 -6.92 10.14
CA VAL A 204 0.07 -5.55 9.61
C VAL A 204 1.29 -5.43 8.70
N LEU A 205 2.44 -5.97 9.12
CA LEU A 205 3.65 -6.03 8.30
C LEU A 205 3.45 -6.85 7.03
N LEU A 206 2.83 -8.03 7.12
CA LEU A 206 2.58 -8.89 5.97
C LEU A 206 1.72 -8.13 4.94
N MET A 207 0.65 -7.47 5.37
CA MET A 207 -0.18 -6.64 4.50
C MET A 207 0.63 -5.51 3.83
N ALA A 208 1.54 -4.84 4.55
CA ALA A 208 2.42 -3.85 3.92
C ALA A 208 3.34 -4.49 2.85
N ALA A 209 3.85 -5.68 3.13
CA ALA A 209 4.68 -6.44 2.20
C ALA A 209 3.91 -6.92 0.96
N THR A 210 2.66 -7.37 1.10
CA THR A 210 1.82 -7.75 -0.05
C THR A 210 1.61 -6.58 -1.00
N PHE A 211 1.43 -5.37 -0.47
CA PHE A 211 1.31 -4.17 -1.30
C PHE A 211 2.57 -3.86 -2.11
N ALA A 212 3.77 -4.14 -1.58
CA ALA A 212 4.99 -4.04 -2.36
C ALA A 212 5.06 -5.15 -3.43
N GLY A 213 4.59 -6.35 -3.10
CA GLY A 213 4.44 -7.49 -4.02
C GLY A 213 3.44 -7.26 -5.16
N MET A 214 2.50 -6.33 -5.03
CA MET A 214 1.61 -5.87 -6.12
C MET A 214 2.33 -5.05 -7.21
N SER A 215 3.66 -4.96 -7.19
CA SER A 215 4.41 -4.27 -8.24
C SER A 215 4.46 -5.07 -9.53
N SER A 216 4.43 -4.40 -10.67
CA SER A 216 4.63 -5.05 -11.97
C SER A 216 6.08 -5.52 -12.16
N ASP A 217 6.27 -6.44 -13.11
CA ASP A 217 7.58 -6.93 -13.56
C ASP A 217 8.48 -5.83 -14.15
N ASP A 218 7.90 -4.78 -14.76
CA ASP A 218 8.64 -3.58 -15.15
C ASP A 218 9.27 -2.83 -13.96
N ARG A 219 8.60 -2.85 -12.81
CA ARG A 219 9.04 -2.14 -11.60
C ARG A 219 9.95 -3.01 -10.74
N ILE A 220 9.61 -4.28 -10.55
CA ILE A 220 10.43 -5.28 -9.87
C ILE A 220 10.73 -6.40 -10.86
N GLY A 221 11.94 -6.43 -11.42
CA GLY A 221 12.27 -7.31 -12.56
C GLY A 221 13.11 -8.53 -12.23
N ASN A 222 13.62 -8.66 -11.00
CA ASN A 222 14.42 -9.81 -10.59
C ASN A 222 14.45 -9.97 -9.06
N PHE A 223 15.00 -11.11 -8.63
CA PHE A 223 15.06 -11.50 -7.22
C PHE A 223 15.87 -10.54 -6.33
N TYR A 224 16.93 -9.91 -6.87
CA TYR A 224 17.69 -8.90 -6.11
C TYR A 224 16.85 -7.64 -5.84
N GLU A 225 16.00 -7.23 -6.80
CA GLU A 225 15.08 -6.12 -6.58
C GLU A 225 14.02 -6.47 -5.52
N ILE A 226 13.52 -7.71 -5.52
CA ILE A 226 12.60 -8.21 -4.48
C ILE A 226 13.26 -8.17 -3.09
N PHE A 227 14.50 -8.65 -2.96
CA PHE A 227 15.23 -8.63 -1.70
C PHE A 227 15.47 -7.21 -1.19
N LEU A 228 15.83 -6.28 -2.09
CA LEU A 228 16.06 -4.89 -1.74
C LEU A 228 14.76 -4.22 -1.24
N VAL A 229 13.65 -4.42 -1.95
CA VAL A 229 12.34 -3.91 -1.56
C VAL A 229 11.91 -4.49 -0.21
N THR A 230 12.06 -5.80 -0.03
CA THR A 230 11.75 -6.51 1.22
C THR A 230 12.52 -5.92 2.40
N PHE A 231 13.84 -5.74 2.23
CA PHE A 231 14.70 -5.15 3.25
C PHE A 231 14.21 -3.75 3.66
N PHE A 232 13.87 -2.91 2.69
CA PHE A 232 13.38 -1.57 2.98
C PHE A 232 11.99 -1.56 3.61
N VAL A 233 11.06 -2.44 3.18
CA VAL A 233 9.73 -2.56 3.79
C VAL A 233 9.86 -2.95 5.27
N ALA A 234 10.66 -3.98 5.58
CA ALA A 234 10.95 -4.39 6.94
C ALA A 234 11.52 -3.23 7.79
N LEU A 235 12.52 -2.52 7.26
CA LEU A 235 13.18 -1.42 7.97
C LEU A 235 12.25 -0.20 8.17
N PHE A 236 11.50 0.20 7.15
CA PHE A 236 10.58 1.33 7.23
C PHE A 236 9.38 1.03 8.11
N PHE A 237 8.91 -0.22 8.13
CA PHE A 237 7.82 -0.63 9.00
C PHE A 237 8.17 -0.38 10.46
N ILE A 238 9.36 -0.84 10.91
CA ILE A 238 9.84 -0.62 12.29
C ILE A 238 9.88 0.88 12.63
N TYR A 239 10.48 1.68 11.75
CA TYR A 239 10.67 3.11 12.01
C TYR A 239 9.36 3.91 11.98
N SER A 240 8.48 3.57 11.02
CA SER A 240 7.23 4.28 10.81
C SER A 240 6.14 3.83 11.78
N TYR A 241 6.25 2.65 12.40
CA TYR A 241 5.18 2.06 13.20
C TYR A 241 4.55 3.07 14.18
N THR A 242 5.38 3.74 14.98
CA THR A 242 4.95 4.66 16.05
C THR A 242 4.47 6.03 15.56
N HIS A 243 4.54 6.32 14.26
CA HIS A 243 4.23 7.64 13.70
C HIS A 243 3.00 7.59 12.80
N LEU A 244 2.13 8.60 12.88
CA LEU A 244 1.02 8.77 11.93
C LEU A 244 0.04 7.58 11.86
N GLY A 245 -0.28 6.99 13.01
CA GLY A 245 -1.27 5.92 13.12
C GLY A 245 -2.72 6.41 13.12
N GLY A 246 -3.65 5.46 13.04
CA GLY A 246 -5.09 5.72 13.11
C GLY A 246 -5.77 5.86 11.75
N GLY A 247 -5.14 6.53 10.78
CA GLY A 247 -5.65 6.65 9.41
C GLY A 247 -5.36 5.40 8.56
N GLY A 248 -6.33 4.98 7.75
CA GLY A 248 -6.17 3.88 6.80
C GLY A 248 -5.15 4.18 5.69
N GLY A 249 -4.52 3.15 5.12
CA GLY A 249 -3.63 3.27 3.94
C GLY A 249 -2.13 3.49 4.21
N LYS A 250 -1.70 3.77 5.45
CA LYS A 250 -0.28 3.99 5.83
C LYS A 250 0.67 2.91 5.30
N LEU A 251 0.25 1.64 5.37
CA LEU A 251 1.02 0.49 4.90
C LEU A 251 1.34 0.58 3.39
N GLY A 252 0.41 1.12 2.59
CA GLY A 252 0.66 1.34 1.17
C GLY A 252 1.66 2.45 0.93
N THR A 253 1.66 3.52 1.74
CA THR A 253 2.68 4.57 1.67
C THR A 253 4.08 4.01 1.94
N ILE A 254 4.22 3.11 2.92
CA ILE A 254 5.48 2.41 3.21
C ILE A 254 5.93 1.61 1.98
N ALA A 255 5.05 0.74 1.47
CA ALA A 255 5.34 -0.08 0.30
C ALA A 255 5.71 0.76 -0.92
N PHE A 256 4.94 1.81 -1.20
CA PHE A 256 5.16 2.73 -2.32
C PHE A 256 6.51 3.40 -2.27
N GLY A 257 6.88 3.97 -1.11
CA GLY A 257 8.19 4.57 -0.91
C GLY A 257 9.34 3.56 -1.06
N CYS A 258 9.16 2.34 -0.56
CA CYS A 258 10.17 1.29 -0.64
C CYS A 258 10.38 0.79 -2.07
N VAL A 259 9.31 0.52 -2.83
CA VAL A 259 9.39 0.10 -4.23
C VAL A 259 10.02 1.19 -5.09
N LEU A 260 9.50 2.42 -4.97
CA LEU A 260 9.98 3.57 -5.73
C LEU A 260 11.45 3.87 -5.39
N GLY A 261 11.80 3.91 -4.11
CA GLY A 261 13.16 4.18 -3.65
C GLY A 261 14.16 3.10 -4.06
N SER A 262 13.79 1.83 -3.94
CA SER A 262 14.64 0.70 -4.37
C SER A 262 14.94 0.80 -5.87
N LYS A 263 13.93 1.09 -6.69
CA LYS A 263 14.12 1.24 -8.13
C LYS A 263 15.01 2.44 -8.46
N GLY A 264 14.86 3.55 -7.75
CA GLY A 264 15.70 4.73 -7.88
C GLY A 264 17.16 4.43 -7.57
N ILE A 265 17.45 3.74 -6.46
CA ILE A 265 18.81 3.31 -6.09
C ILE A 265 19.44 2.48 -7.22
N ILE A 266 18.72 1.48 -7.72
CA ILE A 266 19.23 0.61 -8.80
C ILE A 266 19.56 1.42 -10.06
N LYS A 267 18.72 2.37 -10.43
CA LYS A 267 18.96 3.24 -11.61
C LYS A 267 20.15 4.18 -11.40
N ILE A 268 20.31 4.75 -10.21
CA ILE A 268 21.47 5.58 -9.86
C ILE A 268 22.76 4.74 -10.00
N VAL A 269 22.80 3.54 -9.39
CA VAL A 269 23.96 2.64 -9.46
C VAL A 269 24.29 2.26 -10.90
N LYS A 270 23.29 1.88 -11.70
CA LYS A 270 23.49 1.59 -13.14
C LYS A 270 24.02 2.79 -13.91
N THR A 271 23.57 3.99 -13.59
CA THR A 271 24.04 5.24 -14.24
C THR A 271 25.50 5.53 -13.88
N MET A 272 25.87 5.41 -12.60
CA MET A 272 27.26 5.60 -12.16
C MET A 272 28.21 4.57 -12.78
N TYR A 273 27.80 3.31 -12.85
CA TYR A 273 28.60 2.25 -13.46
C TYR A 273 28.84 2.50 -14.96
N ARG A 274 27.80 2.93 -15.70
CA ARG A 274 27.93 3.31 -17.12
C ARG A 274 28.84 4.51 -17.34
N TYR A 275 28.83 5.49 -16.43
CA TYR A 275 29.73 6.63 -16.50
C TYR A 275 31.19 6.22 -16.30
N LYS A 276 31.46 5.32 -15.33
CA LYS A 276 32.80 4.79 -15.04
C LYS A 276 33.39 3.92 -16.16
N ILE A 277 32.56 3.30 -17.01
CA ILE A 277 33.05 2.53 -18.17
C ILE A 277 33.40 3.44 -19.36
N LYS A 278 32.77 4.61 -19.44
CA LYS A 278 32.95 5.56 -20.56
C LYS A 278 34.15 6.50 -20.38
N ASN A 279 34.68 6.61 -19.16
CA ASN A 279 35.86 7.41 -18.80
C ASN A 279 36.98 6.48 -18.32
#